data_AF-A0A2G1WJ57-F1
#
_entry.id   AF-A0A2G1WJ57-F1
#
_cell.length_a   1.000
_cell.length_b   1.000
_cell.length_c   1.000
_cell.angle_alpha   90.00
_cell.angle_beta   90.00
_cell.angle_gamma   90.00
#
_symmetry.space_group_name_H-M   'P 1'
#
loop_
_entity.id
_entity.type
_entity.pdbx_description
1 polymer ?
#
loop_
_entity_poly.entity_id
_entity_poly.type
_entity_poly.pdbx_seq_one_letter_code
_entity_poly.pdbx_strand_id
1 'polypeptide(L)'
;ETAVDRGVDPTFAASTLESTTTEIRRDGAPVENLTDDHFLDLFALVEDDDLAKEGVPEVLTTLAEDPSLSAAEAVEEAGLSGVSEAEVREAVVEVVERNADQIEEEGMGAFSGLMGEAMGALRGKADGEVVSDVLREEIGKRS
;
A
#
# COMPACT_ATOMS: atom_id res chain seq x y z
N GLU A 1 -12.98 -14.60 -11.15
CA GLU A 1 -13.91 -14.20 -12.23
C GLU A 1 -14.83 -13.09 -11.77
N THR A 2 -15.60 -13.28 -10.68
CA THR A 2 -16.47 -12.25 -10.10
C THR A 2 -15.81 -10.87 -9.87
N ALA A 3 -14.58 -10.83 -9.34
CA ALA A 3 -13.86 -9.56 -9.13
C ALA A 3 -13.56 -8.83 -10.45
N VAL A 4 -13.13 -9.56 -11.48
CA VAL A 4 -12.86 -9.01 -12.82
C VAL A 4 -14.14 -8.50 -13.47
N ASP A 5 -15.24 -9.21 -13.31
CA ASP A 5 -16.56 -8.77 -13.80
C ASP A 5 -17.03 -7.46 -13.11
N ARG A 6 -16.48 -7.14 -11.93
CA ARG A 6 -16.73 -5.90 -11.18
C ARG A 6 -15.74 -4.77 -11.51
N GLY A 7 -14.80 -4.99 -12.42
CA GLY A 7 -13.85 -3.97 -12.89
C GLY A 7 -12.44 -4.08 -12.33
N VAL A 8 -12.20 -4.98 -11.38
CA VAL A 8 -10.89 -5.18 -10.76
C VAL A 8 -9.88 -5.67 -11.80
N ASP A 9 -8.67 -5.12 -11.78
CA ASP A 9 -7.59 -5.55 -12.67
C ASP A 9 -7.33 -7.08 -12.54
N PRO A 10 -7.35 -7.86 -13.64
CA PRO A 10 -7.18 -9.31 -13.58
C PRO A 10 -5.83 -9.76 -13.03
N THR A 11 -4.76 -9.01 -13.31
CA THR A 11 -3.41 -9.34 -12.83
C THR A 11 -3.32 -9.10 -11.33
N PHE A 12 -3.85 -7.97 -10.86
CA PHE A 12 -3.94 -7.67 -9.43
C PHE A 12 -4.74 -8.75 -8.70
N ALA A 13 -5.97 -9.04 -9.11
CA ALA A 13 -6.81 -10.06 -8.48
C ALA A 13 -6.12 -11.45 -8.44
N ALA A 14 -5.48 -11.86 -9.54
CA ALA A 14 -4.75 -13.12 -9.58
C ALA A 14 -3.53 -13.12 -8.63
N SER A 15 -2.78 -12.03 -8.60
CA SER A 15 -1.60 -11.88 -7.75
C SER A 15 -1.95 -11.87 -6.26
N THR A 16 -3.06 -11.24 -5.86
CA THR A 16 -3.55 -11.25 -4.47
C THR A 16 -3.93 -12.68 -4.03
N LEU A 17 -4.67 -13.39 -4.88
CA LEU A 17 -5.13 -14.75 -4.56
C LEU A 17 -3.99 -15.78 -4.53
N GLU A 18 -3.00 -15.65 -5.41
CA GLU A 18 -1.91 -16.62 -5.52
C GLU A 18 -0.69 -16.21 -4.70
N SER A 19 -0.15 -15.03 -4.97
CA SER A 19 1.11 -14.57 -4.41
C SER A 19 0.92 -14.01 -3.00
N THR A 20 0.02 -13.04 -2.79
CA THR A 20 -0.18 -12.42 -1.46
C THR A 20 -0.71 -13.44 -0.45
N THR A 21 -1.70 -14.25 -0.82
CA THR A 21 -2.23 -15.29 0.07
C THR A 21 -1.15 -16.33 0.44
N THR A 22 -0.24 -16.66 -0.49
CA THR A 22 0.90 -17.54 -0.21
C THR A 22 1.91 -16.88 0.73
N GLU A 23 2.17 -15.58 0.55
CA GLU A 23 3.05 -14.78 1.39
C GLU A 23 2.57 -14.74 2.84
N ILE A 24 1.36 -14.22 3.08
CA ILE A 24 0.84 -14.07 4.45
C ILE A 24 0.67 -15.43 5.17
N ARG A 25 0.38 -16.50 4.42
CA ARG A 25 0.36 -17.87 4.97
C ARG A 25 1.75 -18.29 5.46
N ARG A 26 2.82 -17.95 4.74
CA ARG A 26 4.20 -18.27 5.19
C ARG A 26 4.56 -17.53 6.47
N ASP A 27 3.98 -16.35 6.67
CA ASP A 27 4.18 -15.52 7.85
C ASP A 27 3.25 -15.90 9.02
N GLY A 28 2.34 -16.87 8.80
CA GLY A 28 1.55 -17.51 9.85
C GLY A 28 0.06 -17.16 9.86
N ALA A 29 -0.40 -16.34 8.92
CA ALA A 29 -1.82 -15.97 8.82
C ALA A 29 -2.69 -17.21 8.50
N PRO A 30 -3.82 -17.41 9.20
CA PRO A 30 -4.73 -18.54 8.98
C PRO A 30 -5.65 -18.28 7.76
N VAL A 31 -5.06 -18.22 6.57
CA VAL A 31 -5.74 -17.82 5.33
C VAL A 31 -6.93 -18.70 4.93
N GLU A 32 -7.09 -19.89 5.52
CA GLU A 32 -8.29 -20.72 5.40
C GLU A 32 -9.55 -20.06 5.95
N ASN A 33 -9.41 -19.03 6.78
CA ASN A 33 -10.52 -18.23 7.30
C ASN A 33 -11.02 -17.19 6.29
N LEU A 34 -10.24 -16.90 5.24
CA LEU A 34 -10.62 -15.92 4.22
C LEU A 34 -11.72 -16.48 3.32
N THR A 35 -12.71 -15.65 3.04
CA THR A 35 -13.85 -15.98 2.19
C THR A 35 -13.80 -15.21 0.89
N ASP A 36 -14.54 -15.67 -0.12
CA ASP A 36 -14.68 -14.93 -1.38
C ASP A 36 -15.21 -13.50 -1.13
N ASP A 37 -16.10 -13.32 -0.17
CA ASP A 37 -16.65 -12.01 0.20
C ASP A 37 -15.56 -11.10 0.78
N HIS A 38 -14.62 -11.62 1.59
CA HIS A 38 -13.48 -10.84 2.07
C HIS A 38 -12.62 -10.29 0.92
N PHE A 39 -12.32 -11.13 -0.08
CA PHE A 39 -11.55 -10.68 -1.24
C PHE A 39 -12.33 -9.67 -2.09
N LEU A 40 -13.63 -9.89 -2.30
CA LEU A 40 -14.46 -8.99 -3.09
C LEU A 40 -14.61 -7.61 -2.43
N ASP A 41 -14.80 -7.57 -1.12
CA ASP A 41 -14.92 -6.33 -0.36
C ASP A 41 -13.57 -5.60 -0.28
N LEU A 42 -12.47 -6.33 -0.05
CA LEU A 42 -11.12 -5.78 -0.11
C LEU A 42 -10.83 -5.14 -1.48
N PHE A 43 -11.13 -5.83 -2.59
CA PHE A 43 -10.90 -5.28 -3.91
C PHE A 43 -11.74 -4.02 -4.17
N ALA A 44 -12.97 -3.95 -3.66
CA ALA A 44 -13.78 -2.75 -3.76
C ALA A 44 -13.11 -1.56 -3.06
N LEU A 45 -12.55 -1.76 -1.86
CA LEU A 45 -11.83 -0.69 -1.15
C LEU A 45 -10.59 -0.20 -1.91
N VAL A 46 -9.91 -1.08 -2.63
CA VAL A 46 -8.77 -0.69 -3.47
C VAL A 46 -9.22 0.09 -4.70
N GLU A 47 -10.32 -0.31 -5.33
CA GLU A 47 -10.87 0.41 -6.50
C GLU A 47 -11.46 1.77 -6.12
N ASP A 48 -11.95 1.92 -4.88
CA ASP A 48 -12.48 3.18 -4.34
C ASP A 48 -11.39 4.09 -3.74
N ASP A 49 -10.10 3.73 -3.86
CA ASP A 49 -8.94 4.43 -3.27
C ASP A 49 -8.96 4.54 -1.71
N ASP A 50 -9.84 3.79 -1.04
CA ASP A 50 -9.93 3.72 0.43
C ASP A 50 -8.82 2.84 1.05
N LEU A 51 -8.19 1.98 0.24
CA LEU A 51 -7.06 1.13 0.59
C LEU A 51 -5.99 1.15 -0.51
N ALA A 52 -4.76 1.51 -0.17
CA ALA A 52 -3.62 1.35 -1.09
C ALA A 52 -3.28 -0.13 -1.31
N LYS A 53 -2.81 -0.48 -2.52
CA LYS A 53 -2.46 -1.87 -2.90
C LYS A 53 -1.40 -2.48 -1.98
N GLU A 54 -0.52 -1.65 -1.44
CA GLU A 54 0.56 -2.00 -0.51
C GLU A 54 0.03 -2.44 0.86
N GLY A 55 -1.17 -2.00 1.24
CA GLY A 55 -1.83 -2.38 2.47
C GLY A 55 -2.55 -3.73 2.40
N VAL A 56 -2.78 -4.26 1.20
CA VAL A 56 -3.54 -5.50 0.98
C VAL A 56 -3.03 -6.70 1.80
N PRO A 57 -1.71 -6.99 1.88
CA PRO A 57 -1.23 -8.12 2.68
C PRO A 57 -1.58 -8.01 4.16
N GLU A 58 -1.46 -6.81 4.73
CA GLU A 58 -1.76 -6.57 6.14
C GLU A 58 -3.26 -6.69 6.42
N VAL A 59 -4.11 -6.09 5.57
CA VAL A 59 -5.57 -6.17 5.72
C VAL A 59 -6.07 -7.62 5.58
N LEU A 60 -5.52 -8.38 4.63
CA LEU A 60 -5.82 -9.81 4.49
C LEU A 60 -5.34 -10.62 5.70
N THR A 61 -4.23 -10.23 6.32
CA THR A 61 -3.76 -10.86 7.56
C THR A 61 -4.74 -10.60 8.70
N THR A 62 -5.16 -9.34 8.88
CA THR A 62 -6.19 -8.97 9.87
C THR A 62 -7.51 -9.72 9.66
N LEU A 63 -8.00 -9.79 8.42
CA LEU A 63 -9.21 -10.56 8.07
C LEU A 63 -9.05 -12.07 8.26
N ALA A 64 -7.84 -12.61 8.07
CA ALA A 64 -7.59 -14.02 8.33
C ALA A 64 -7.63 -14.31 9.84
N GLU A 65 -7.02 -13.43 10.65
CA GLU A 65 -6.97 -13.55 12.10
C GLU A 65 -8.34 -13.33 12.78
N ASP A 66 -9.12 -12.38 12.29
CA ASP A 66 -10.51 -12.14 12.69
C ASP A 66 -11.45 -12.05 11.46
N PRO A 67 -11.98 -13.21 11.00
CA PRO A 67 -12.88 -13.26 9.85
C PRO A 67 -14.29 -12.74 10.15
N SER A 68 -14.55 -12.22 11.35
CA SER A 68 -15.82 -11.57 11.67
C SER A 68 -15.84 -10.09 11.28
N LEU A 69 -14.66 -9.50 11.05
CA LEU A 69 -14.50 -8.13 10.58
C LEU A 69 -14.95 -8.00 9.12
N SER A 70 -15.55 -6.85 8.80
CA SER A 70 -15.64 -6.38 7.42
C SER A 70 -14.27 -5.92 6.93
N ALA A 71 -14.09 -5.87 5.60
CA ALA A 71 -12.85 -5.35 5.01
C ALA A 71 -12.53 -3.92 5.50
N ALA A 72 -13.55 -3.06 5.65
CA ALA A 72 -13.36 -1.70 6.14
C ALA A 72 -12.89 -1.67 7.61
N GLU A 73 -13.47 -2.51 8.48
CA GLU A 73 -13.02 -2.63 9.88
C GLU A 73 -11.58 -3.16 9.95
N ALA A 74 -11.20 -4.10 9.09
CA ALA A 74 -9.82 -4.58 9.01
C ALA A 74 -8.84 -3.51 8.52
N VAL A 75 -9.24 -2.64 7.58
CA VAL A 75 -8.43 -1.47 7.19
C VAL A 75 -8.20 -0.52 8.37
N GLU A 76 -9.26 -0.23 9.13
CA GLU A 76 -9.15 0.62 10.32
C GLU A 76 -8.25 -0.02 11.40
N GLU A 77 -8.42 -1.31 11.66
CA GLU A 77 -7.65 -2.05 12.66
C GLU A 77 -6.16 -2.15 12.30
N ALA A 78 -5.85 -2.36 11.01
CA ALA A 78 -4.49 -2.31 10.50
C ALA A 78 -3.91 -0.88 10.47
N GLY A 79 -4.74 0.14 10.71
CA GLY A 79 -4.35 1.54 10.64
C GLY A 79 -3.95 1.96 9.23
N LEU A 80 -4.58 1.37 8.21
CA LEU A 80 -4.27 1.51 6.78
C LEU A 80 -5.31 2.32 6.01
N SER A 81 -6.23 2.98 6.70
CA SER A 81 -7.15 3.94 6.08
C SER A 81 -6.36 4.87 5.16
N GLY A 82 -6.74 4.92 3.88
CA GLY A 82 -6.03 5.66 2.84
C GLY A 82 -5.68 7.08 3.28
N VAL A 83 -4.48 7.53 2.95
CA VAL A 83 -4.07 8.92 3.15
C VAL A 83 -4.35 9.74 1.89
N SER A 84 -4.74 10.99 2.08
CA SER A 84 -4.95 11.90 0.95
C SER A 84 -3.64 12.15 0.19
N GLU A 85 -3.72 12.51 -1.09
CA GLU A 85 -2.56 12.91 -1.90
C GLU A 85 -1.75 14.04 -1.21
N ALA A 86 -2.43 14.93 -0.48
CA ALA A 86 -1.80 15.99 0.30
C ALA A 86 -0.95 15.44 1.45
N GLU A 87 -1.44 14.44 2.19
CA GLU A 87 -0.70 13.78 3.26
C GLU A 87 0.46 12.94 2.73
N VAL A 88 0.28 12.27 1.59
CA VAL A 88 1.38 11.59 0.88
C VAL A 88 2.49 12.59 0.56
N ARG A 89 2.12 13.74 -0.01
CA ARG A 89 3.07 14.80 -0.36
C ARG A 89 3.76 15.38 0.87
N GLU A 90 3.04 15.62 1.96
CA GLU A 90 3.62 16.08 3.22
C GLU A 90 4.68 15.11 3.73
N ALA A 91 4.36 13.81 3.81
CA ALA A 91 5.30 12.79 4.24
C ALA A 91 6.55 12.72 3.34
N VAL A 92 6.37 12.80 2.02
CA VAL A 92 7.50 12.81 1.07
C VAL A 92 8.36 14.06 1.23
N VAL A 93 7.75 15.24 1.40
CA VAL A 93 8.50 16.48 1.63
C VAL A 93 9.30 16.40 2.92
N GLU A 94 8.74 15.86 4.00
CA GLU A 94 9.50 15.66 5.25
C GLU A 94 10.73 14.77 5.05
N VAL A 95 10.60 13.66 4.32
CA VAL A 95 11.73 12.77 4.00
C VAL A 95 12.79 13.49 3.17
N VAL A 96 12.37 14.26 2.17
CA VAL A 96 13.26 15.05 1.31
C VAL A 96 13.99 16.13 2.11
N GLU A 97 13.31 16.83 3.01
CA GLU A 97 13.91 17.88 3.85
C GLU A 97 14.91 17.31 4.85
N ARG A 98 14.61 16.16 5.45
CA ARG A 98 15.54 15.46 6.36
C ARG A 98 16.82 15.00 5.67
N ASN A 99 16.74 14.71 4.36
CA ASN A 99 17.84 14.18 3.56
C ASN A 99 18.39 15.20 2.54
N ALA A 100 18.24 16.50 2.82
CA ALA A 100 18.65 17.56 1.90
C ALA A 100 20.15 17.47 1.51
N ASP A 101 21.03 17.19 2.48
CA ASP A 101 22.48 17.05 2.23
C ASP A 101 22.78 15.88 1.28
N GLN A 102 22.10 14.74 1.47
CA GLN A 102 22.24 13.58 0.58
C GLN A 102 21.76 13.90 -0.84
N ILE A 103 20.66 14.64 -0.97
CA ILE A 103 20.14 15.07 -2.28
C ILE A 103 21.10 16.05 -2.96
N GLU A 104 21.73 16.95 -2.22
CA GLU A 104 22.74 17.87 -2.78
C GLU A 104 23.96 17.11 -3.31
N GLU A 105 24.40 16.06 -2.62
CA GLU A 105 25.56 15.25 -3.03
C GLU A 105 25.24 14.27 -4.17
N GLU A 106 24.07 13.62 -4.14
CA GLU A 106 23.75 12.48 -5.02
C GLU A 106 22.69 12.80 -6.08
N GLY A 107 21.93 13.89 -5.93
CA GLY A 107 20.79 14.25 -6.78
C GLY A 107 19.78 13.10 -6.88
N MET A 108 19.42 12.74 -8.12
CA MET A 108 18.55 11.58 -8.38
C MET A 108 19.15 10.23 -7.95
N GLY A 109 20.44 10.15 -7.63
CA GLY A 109 21.07 8.97 -7.06
C GLY A 109 20.50 8.58 -5.69
N ALA A 110 20.02 9.56 -4.91
CA ALA A 110 19.44 9.35 -3.58
C ALA A 110 18.05 8.66 -3.63
N PHE A 111 17.39 8.67 -4.79
CA PHE A 111 15.98 8.28 -4.94
C PHE A 111 15.65 6.91 -4.33
N SER A 112 16.47 5.87 -4.57
CA SER A 112 16.16 4.52 -4.09
C SER A 112 16.20 4.40 -2.56
N GLY A 113 17.10 5.12 -1.89
CA GLY A 113 17.17 5.18 -0.44
C GLY A 113 15.97 5.92 0.14
N LEU A 114 15.67 7.10 -0.41
CA LEU A 114 14.56 7.94 0.03
C LEU A 114 13.19 7.29 -0.25
N MET A 115 13.08 6.47 -1.29
CA MET A 115 11.87 5.70 -1.58
C MET A 115 11.55 4.75 -0.42
N GLY A 116 12.56 4.02 0.09
CA GLY A 116 12.37 3.13 1.23
C GLY A 116 11.96 3.88 2.50
N GLU A 117 12.53 5.06 2.73
CA GLU A 117 12.18 5.90 3.88
C GLU A 117 10.75 6.46 3.76
N ALA A 118 10.37 6.97 2.59
CA ALA A 118 9.02 7.48 2.34
C ALA A 118 7.95 6.39 2.47
N MET A 119 8.18 5.21 1.89
CA MET A 119 7.28 4.07 2.04
C MET A 119 7.18 3.60 3.50
N GLY A 120 8.31 3.61 4.22
CA GLY A 120 8.33 3.28 5.65
C GLY A 120 7.59 4.30 6.52
N ALA A 121 7.65 5.58 6.18
CA ALA A 121 6.91 6.64 6.86
C ALA A 121 5.39 6.51 6.63
N LEU A 122 4.99 6.16 5.41
CA LEU A 122 3.59 5.99 5.02
C LEU A 122 3.02 4.62 5.41
N ARG A 123 3.85 3.62 5.74
CA ARG A 123 3.45 2.30 6.26
C ARG A 123 2.38 1.60 5.40
N GLY A 124 2.51 1.65 4.08
CA GLY A 124 1.56 1.01 3.16
C GLY A 124 0.22 1.73 2.98
N LYS A 125 0.07 2.96 3.52
CA LYS A 125 -1.14 3.79 3.36
C LYS A 125 -1.27 4.47 2.01
N ALA A 126 -0.25 4.38 1.16
CA ALA A 126 -0.14 5.11 -0.09
C ALA A 126 0.42 4.22 -1.19
N ASP A 127 -0.09 4.43 -2.41
CA ASP A 127 0.39 3.74 -3.60
C ASP A 127 1.83 4.15 -3.92
N GLY A 128 2.70 3.16 -4.12
CA GLY A 128 4.10 3.35 -4.40
C GLY A 128 4.36 4.14 -5.68
N GLU A 129 3.47 4.09 -6.68
CA GLU A 129 3.52 4.94 -7.87
C GLU A 129 3.34 6.41 -7.51
N VAL A 130 2.33 6.73 -6.69
CA VAL A 130 2.06 8.09 -6.22
C VAL A 130 3.24 8.63 -5.40
N VAL A 131 3.76 7.83 -4.45
CA VAL A 131 4.93 8.21 -3.64
C VAL A 131 6.15 8.44 -4.53
N SER A 132 6.38 7.55 -5.49
CA SER A 132 7.49 7.59 -6.44
C SER A 132 7.45 8.85 -7.31
N ASP A 133 6.27 9.24 -7.80
CA ASP A 133 6.10 10.45 -8.60
C ASP A 133 6.35 11.73 -7.81
N VAL A 134 5.74 11.83 -6.62
CA VAL A 134 5.95 13.00 -5.74
C VAL A 134 7.41 13.10 -5.30
N LEU A 135 8.05 11.97 -4.97
CA LEU A 135 9.45 11.96 -4.55
C LEU A 135 10.39 12.42 -5.67
N ARG A 136 10.18 11.96 -6.92
CA ARG A 136 10.95 12.47 -8.08
C ARG A 136 10.75 13.96 -8.29
N GLU A 137 9.52 14.44 -8.17
CA GLU A 137 9.20 15.85 -8.29
C GLU A 137 9.97 16.69 -7.24
N GLU A 138 9.97 16.25 -5.98
CA GLU A 138 10.59 16.99 -4.87
C GLU A 138 12.12 16.96 -4.88
N ILE A 139 12.74 15.83 -5.28
CA ILE A 139 14.19 15.75 -5.51
C ILE A 139 14.58 16.65 -6.70
N GLY A 140 13.80 16.62 -7.78
CA GLY A 140 14.03 17.43 -8.98
C GLY A 140 13.99 18.94 -8.74
N LYS A 141 13.22 19.41 -7.75
CA LYS A 141 13.17 20.83 -7.35
C LYS A 141 14.45 21.30 -6.62
N ARG A 142 15.28 20.37 -6.14
CA ARG A 142 16.44 20.63 -5.27
C ARG A 142 17.78 20.23 -5.90
N SER A 143 17.76 19.65 -7.10
CA SER A 143 18.94 19.23 -7.87
C SER A 143 19.34 20.21 -8.97
#